data_AF-A0A7X7X0C1-F1
#
_entry.id   AF-A0A7X7X0C1-F1
#
_cell.length_a   1.000
_cell.length_b   1.000
_cell.length_c   1.000
_cell.angle_alpha   90.00
_cell.angle_beta   90.00
_cell.angle_gamma   90.00
#
_symmetry.space_group_name_H-M   'P 1'
#
loop_
_entity.id
_entity.type
_entity.pdbx_description
1 polymer ?
#
loop_
_entity_poly.entity_id
_entity_poly.type
_entity_poly.pdbx_seq_one_letter_code
_entity_poly.pdbx_strand_id
1 'polypeptide(L)'
;MKILKYFTTLLPMICFSLGLVSCSNSENDLSYGEINYTPIKLSTDHVSLYEEDGQTSQIVQIKSGEGTFSVKSENENIAKATIKDKTITINIGEKSGATTVVVSGENNQRGEITINSGIYGLTVDKNSLNMKPGEKTTVKILSGNFNYAGKELKVEAINDAGDVSTHFDTNTNVLWPDPERTSMVIKALKAGKTTIKITDTKGKTCEIALNVLDIELNNLALSKSVVNLYGIGNDDVDIINGNADYLWTVGDKSIVNVVNTGTEAKPHFSLKAQKVGSTTLTVTDNLTGEVKTVLINVLAYSGVGAQLPSDKWLSIDFKSYAAAYPDKVDNWTKIPEFTWEIETRYNAGNSGSTLMGIEGQILARAPFNTNNKYISMSIGDQPIVWVPTELSNNKWYRFVFVVSYTNKTIDIYINGEKQATQKTGGDTFPNGGMNLTNLNGNENNLFGIGRACGGRYMNGAVRYVRMWTRCLSDKEIKDFDNQPYVDPSSANLLGEWVFEGDPGASSFSALNEPYFKAFVQGGDGGIDAYETPNF
;
A
#
# COMPACT_ATOMS: atom_id res chain seq x y z
N MET A 1 45.13 -19.44 -39.26
CA MET A 1 45.88 -20.71 -39.21
C MET A 1 46.46 -20.81 -37.81
N LYS A 2 45.76 -21.49 -36.88
CA LYS A 2 46.10 -22.83 -36.33
C LYS A 2 47.56 -22.89 -35.84
N ILE A 3 47.93 -23.28 -34.61
CA ILE A 3 47.33 -24.12 -33.55
C ILE A 3 48.35 -24.14 -32.37
N LEU A 4 47.93 -24.62 -31.19
CA LEU A 4 48.72 -25.29 -30.10
C LEU A 4 49.03 -24.44 -28.84
N LYS A 5 48.83 -24.86 -27.57
CA LYS A 5 48.00 -25.88 -26.86
C LYS A 5 48.13 -25.61 -25.34
N TYR A 6 47.02 -25.82 -24.61
CA TYR A 6 46.79 -26.33 -23.23
C TYR A 6 47.74 -26.06 -22.05
N PHE A 7 47.15 -25.73 -20.88
CA PHE A 7 47.09 -26.65 -19.73
C PHE A 7 45.88 -26.32 -18.83
N THR A 8 44.89 -27.23 -18.83
CA THR A 8 43.74 -27.28 -17.90
C THR A 8 43.93 -28.50 -17.02
N THR A 9 43.94 -28.34 -15.70
CA THR A 9 43.93 -29.41 -14.70
C THR A 9 42.79 -29.12 -13.73
N LEU A 10 41.62 -29.76 -13.90
CA LEU A 10 41.20 -31.07 -13.37
C LEU A 10 40.84 -31.02 -11.87
N LEU A 11 39.55 -30.80 -11.61
CA LEU A 11 38.87 -30.96 -10.33
C LEU A 11 38.37 -32.42 -10.24
N PRO A 12 38.78 -33.24 -9.26
CA PRO A 12 38.19 -34.56 -9.10
C PRO A 12 36.87 -34.45 -8.32
N MET A 13 35.76 -34.55 -9.05
CA MET A 13 34.42 -34.80 -8.53
C MET A 13 34.32 -36.29 -8.17
N ILE A 14 34.40 -36.62 -6.88
CA ILE A 14 34.15 -37.97 -6.37
C ILE A 14 32.62 -38.11 -6.17
N CYS A 15 31.97 -38.73 -7.15
CA CYS A 15 30.63 -39.28 -7.03
C CYS A 15 30.71 -40.61 -6.26
N PHE A 16 30.27 -40.63 -5.01
CA PHE A 16 29.95 -41.87 -4.30
C PHE A 16 28.50 -42.26 -4.65
N SER A 17 28.36 -43.23 -5.54
CA SER A 17 27.10 -43.96 -5.77
C SER A 17 26.92 -45.01 -4.66
N LEU A 18 25.92 -44.85 -3.80
CA LEU A 18 25.42 -45.94 -2.97
C LEU A 18 24.14 -46.50 -3.59
N GLY A 19 24.22 -47.77 -3.97
CA GLY A 19 23.12 -48.53 -4.54
C GLY A 19 22.04 -48.82 -3.51
N LEU A 20 20.79 -48.74 -3.98
CA LEU A 20 19.63 -49.26 -3.27
C LEU A 20 19.68 -50.79 -3.35
N VAL A 21 19.83 -51.45 -2.20
CA VAL A 21 19.45 -52.85 -2.01
C VAL A 21 18.31 -52.89 -1.01
N SER A 22 17.20 -53.46 -1.47
CA SER A 22 15.94 -53.69 -0.77
C SER A 22 16.00 -54.96 0.11
N CYS A 23 15.05 -55.04 1.05
CA CYS A 23 14.67 -56.13 1.99
C CYS A 23 15.29 -55.99 3.39
N SER A 24 14.58 -56.09 4.51
CA SER A 24 13.15 -56.33 4.81
C SER A 24 12.90 -55.97 6.28
N ASN A 25 11.69 -55.52 6.61
CA ASN A 25 11.21 -55.11 7.94
C ASN A 25 11.75 -55.92 9.14
N SER A 26 12.37 -55.23 10.09
CA SER A 26 11.99 -55.35 11.51
C SER A 26 12.36 -54.06 12.23
N GLU A 27 11.35 -53.40 12.79
CA GLU A 27 11.44 -52.18 13.57
C GLU A 27 12.40 -52.37 14.75
N ASN A 28 13.48 -51.61 14.75
CA ASN A 28 14.14 -51.17 15.98
C ASN A 28 14.32 -49.66 15.83
N ASP A 29 13.44 -48.94 16.50
CA ASP A 29 13.47 -47.50 16.69
C ASP A 29 14.74 -47.16 17.51
N LEU A 30 15.88 -47.05 16.83
CA LEU A 30 17.06 -46.41 17.38
C LEU A 30 16.86 -44.91 17.18
N SER A 31 16.37 -44.23 18.21
CA SER A 31 16.42 -42.77 18.25
C SER A 31 17.89 -42.34 18.12
N TYR A 32 18.27 -41.87 16.93
CA TYR A 32 19.48 -41.08 16.77
C TYR A 32 19.22 -39.78 17.55
N GLY A 33 19.71 -39.71 18.79
CA GLY A 33 19.77 -38.44 19.49
C GLY A 33 20.61 -37.49 18.64
N GLU A 34 20.00 -36.42 18.14
CA GLU A 34 20.76 -35.30 17.60
C GLU A 34 21.71 -34.82 18.69
N ILE A 35 23.00 -35.08 18.50
CA ILE A 35 24.04 -34.58 19.38
C ILE A 35 24.14 -33.08 19.06
N ASN A 36 23.49 -32.25 19.88
CA ASN A 36 23.57 -30.80 19.78
C ASN A 36 24.98 -30.35 20.17
N TYR A 37 25.89 -30.28 19.21
CA TYR A 37 27.23 -29.73 19.45
C TYR A 37 27.17 -28.21 19.51
N THR A 38 27.74 -27.62 20.55
CA THR A 38 27.94 -26.17 20.63
C THR A 38 29.00 -25.75 19.60
N PRO A 39 28.67 -24.98 18.54
CA PRO A 39 29.65 -24.58 17.53
C PRO A 39 30.74 -23.68 18.13
N ILE A 40 31.93 -23.69 17.51
CA ILE A 40 33.00 -22.76 17.86
C ILE A 40 32.56 -21.34 17.50
N LYS A 41 32.53 -20.47 18.50
CA LYS A 41 32.33 -19.02 18.30
C LYS A 41 33.59 -18.31 18.75
N LEU A 42 34.17 -17.50 17.88
CA LEU A 42 35.38 -16.74 18.15
C LEU A 42 35.03 -15.29 18.52
N SER A 43 35.90 -14.60 19.25
CA SER A 43 35.72 -13.16 19.52
C SER A 43 35.83 -12.31 18.26
N THR A 44 36.51 -12.84 17.26
CA THR A 44 36.56 -12.34 15.89
C THR A 44 36.98 -13.48 14.97
N ASP A 45 36.47 -13.48 13.76
CA ASP A 45 36.86 -14.31 12.62
C ASP A 45 37.90 -13.61 11.73
N HIS A 46 38.41 -12.45 12.15
CA HIS A 46 39.30 -11.63 11.35
C HIS A 46 40.38 -10.92 12.17
N VAL A 47 41.62 -10.94 11.68
CA VAL A 47 42.78 -10.30 12.32
C VAL A 47 43.62 -9.59 11.26
N SER A 48 44.13 -8.41 11.59
CA SER A 48 45.06 -7.67 10.74
C SER A 48 46.31 -7.31 11.52
N LEU A 49 47.48 -7.64 10.96
CA LEU A 49 48.78 -7.49 11.60
C LEU A 49 49.67 -6.59 10.73
N TYR A 50 50.39 -5.68 11.37
CA TYR A 50 51.21 -4.67 10.71
C TYR A 50 52.56 -4.55 11.42
N GLU A 51 53.63 -4.95 10.73
CA GLU A 51 54.98 -4.86 11.28
C GLU A 51 55.41 -3.40 11.49
N GLU A 52 55.12 -2.53 10.52
CA GLU A 52 55.50 -1.11 10.52
C GLU A 52 54.87 -0.32 11.68
N ASP A 53 53.70 -0.75 12.18
CA ASP A 53 52.97 -0.08 13.27
C ASP A 53 53.16 -0.76 14.63
N GLY A 54 54.02 -1.78 14.73
CA GLY A 54 54.20 -2.57 15.94
C GLY A 54 53.00 -3.46 16.32
N GLN A 55 51.96 -3.55 15.48
CA GLN A 55 50.82 -4.46 15.62
C GLN A 55 51.19 -5.86 15.12
N THR A 56 52.20 -6.46 15.73
CA THR A 56 52.76 -7.75 15.32
C THR A 56 52.05 -8.95 15.93
N SER A 57 51.08 -8.72 16.83
CA SER A 57 50.33 -9.77 17.52
C SER A 57 48.90 -9.35 17.86
N GLN A 58 47.96 -10.29 17.81
CA GLN A 58 46.57 -10.10 18.25
C GLN A 58 46.03 -11.35 18.96
N ILE A 59 45.18 -11.13 19.94
CA ILE A 59 44.52 -12.18 20.72
C ILE A 59 43.09 -12.40 20.22
N VAL A 60 42.74 -13.67 19.98
CA VAL A 60 41.38 -14.13 19.67
C VAL A 60 40.91 -15.09 20.76
N GLN A 61 39.69 -14.88 21.28
CA GLN A 61 39.11 -15.68 22.36
C GLN A 61 38.06 -16.64 21.81
N ILE A 62 38.11 -17.91 22.24
CA ILE A 62 37.05 -18.89 21.98
C ILE A 62 35.90 -18.66 22.96
N LYS A 63 34.77 -18.15 22.47
CA LYS A 63 33.56 -17.81 23.24
C LYS A 63 32.63 -19.00 23.46
N SER A 64 32.59 -19.95 22.53
CA SER A 64 31.84 -21.21 22.67
C SER A 64 32.55 -22.33 21.91
N GLY A 65 32.18 -23.58 22.19
CA GLY A 65 32.87 -24.80 21.75
C GLY A 65 33.25 -25.66 22.95
N GLU A 66 33.35 -26.97 22.73
CA GLU A 66 33.59 -27.97 23.79
C GLU A 66 34.84 -28.80 23.50
N GLY A 67 35.48 -29.27 24.57
CA GLY A 67 36.67 -30.12 24.49
C GLY A 67 37.98 -29.37 24.34
N THR A 68 39.01 -30.10 23.91
CA THR A 68 40.35 -29.57 23.64
C THR A 68 40.42 -28.91 22.25
N PHE A 69 41.07 -27.75 22.16
CA PHE A 69 41.20 -26.99 20.92
C PHE A 69 42.62 -27.02 20.37
N SER A 70 42.74 -26.97 19.04
CA SER A 70 44.00 -26.81 18.32
C SER A 70 43.87 -25.70 17.28
N VAL A 71 44.99 -25.06 16.93
CA VAL A 71 45.04 -24.03 15.88
C VAL A 71 46.13 -24.36 14.86
N LYS A 72 45.85 -24.09 13.59
CA LYS A 72 46.81 -24.25 12.50
C LYS A 72 46.68 -23.10 11.52
N SER A 73 47.80 -22.45 11.23
CA SER A 73 47.87 -21.50 10.11
C SER A 73 48.05 -22.25 8.79
N GLU A 74 47.30 -21.85 7.76
CA GLU A 74 47.48 -22.39 6.40
C GLU A 74 48.81 -21.95 5.78
N ASN A 75 49.32 -20.78 6.17
CA ASN A 75 50.62 -20.28 5.75
C ASN A 75 51.34 -19.56 6.90
N GLU A 76 52.22 -20.29 7.59
CA GLU A 76 53.01 -19.79 8.71
C GLU A 76 54.03 -18.70 8.33
N ASN A 77 54.34 -18.55 7.03
CA ASN A 77 55.14 -17.41 6.58
C ASN A 77 54.34 -16.11 6.62
N ILE A 78 53.01 -16.16 6.62
CA ILE A 78 52.14 -14.96 6.67
C ILE A 78 51.68 -14.68 8.10
N ALA A 79 51.27 -15.71 8.83
CA ALA A 79 50.87 -15.59 10.24
C ALA A 79 51.09 -16.89 11.00
N LYS A 80 51.54 -16.80 12.25
CA LYS A 80 51.75 -17.92 13.17
C LYS A 80 50.72 -17.88 14.28
N ALA A 81 50.03 -18.99 14.53
CA ALA A 81 49.01 -19.08 15.57
C ALA A 81 49.43 -20.06 16.67
N THR A 82 49.20 -19.69 17.92
CA THR A 82 49.38 -20.55 19.09
C THR A 82 48.13 -20.49 19.94
N ILE A 83 47.83 -21.56 20.68
CA ILE A 83 46.68 -21.61 21.58
C ILE A 83 47.13 -22.04 22.96
N LYS A 84 46.61 -21.35 23.98
CA LYS A 84 46.69 -21.77 25.38
C LYS A 84 45.30 -21.65 25.99
N ASP A 85 44.77 -22.77 26.45
CA ASP A 85 43.39 -22.89 26.93
C ASP A 85 42.38 -22.42 25.86
N LYS A 86 41.63 -21.34 26.12
CA LYS A 86 40.68 -20.73 25.16
C LYS A 86 41.20 -19.44 24.50
N THR A 87 42.48 -19.14 24.68
CA THR A 87 43.13 -17.94 24.14
C THR A 87 44.04 -18.29 22.98
N ILE A 88 43.71 -17.79 21.79
CA ILE A 88 44.52 -17.91 20.58
C ILE A 88 45.37 -16.64 20.46
N THR A 89 46.68 -16.81 20.34
CA THR A 89 47.61 -15.71 20.04
C THR A 89 48.10 -15.86 18.61
N ILE A 90 47.85 -14.84 17.78
CA ILE A 90 48.26 -14.81 16.39
C ILE A 90 49.36 -13.77 16.24
N ASN A 91 50.52 -14.20 15.75
CA ASN A 91 51.68 -13.36 15.49
C ASN A 91 51.94 -13.23 13.99
N ILE A 92 52.53 -12.11 13.59
CA ILE A 92 52.87 -11.85 12.21
C ILE A 92 53.98 -12.80 11.73
N GLY A 93 53.89 -13.25 10.48
CA GLY A 93 54.94 -14.02 9.81
C GLY A 93 55.95 -13.13 9.09
N GLU A 94 56.88 -13.76 8.37
CA GLU A 94 57.97 -13.09 7.62
C GLU A 94 57.53 -12.50 6.27
N LYS A 95 56.32 -12.82 5.81
CA LYS A 95 55.77 -12.38 4.52
C LYS A 95 54.43 -11.66 4.72
N SER A 96 54.28 -10.54 4.03
CA SER A 96 52.97 -9.92 3.85
C SER A 96 52.08 -10.78 2.94
N GLY A 97 50.78 -10.78 3.19
CA GLY A 97 49.82 -11.61 2.48
C GLY A 97 48.55 -11.91 3.29
N ALA A 98 47.62 -12.64 2.67
CA ALA A 98 46.44 -13.17 3.35
C ALA A 98 46.62 -14.68 3.63
N THR A 99 46.17 -15.13 4.80
CA THR A 99 46.13 -16.56 5.17
C THR A 99 44.96 -16.82 6.10
N THR A 100 44.56 -18.07 6.25
CA THR A 100 43.56 -18.48 7.25
C THR A 100 44.23 -19.20 8.41
N VAL A 101 43.76 -18.95 9.62
CA VAL A 101 44.04 -19.76 10.81
C VAL A 101 42.79 -20.58 11.11
N VAL A 102 42.93 -21.90 11.06
CA VAL A 102 41.86 -22.85 11.34
C VAL A 102 41.92 -23.23 12.82
N VAL A 103 40.79 -23.11 13.51
CA VAL A 103 40.57 -23.53 14.90
C VAL A 103 39.75 -24.81 14.87
N SER A 104 40.33 -25.91 15.35
CA SER A 104 39.66 -27.22 15.40
C SER A 104 39.36 -27.61 16.85
N GLY A 105 38.14 -28.06 17.11
CA GLY A 105 37.70 -28.63 18.39
C GLY A 105 37.38 -30.13 18.26
N GLU A 106 36.84 -30.71 19.33
CA GLU A 106 36.34 -32.08 19.32
C GLU A 106 35.10 -32.21 18.41
N ASN A 107 34.73 -33.44 18.05
CA ASN A 107 33.54 -33.74 17.25
C ASN A 107 33.44 -32.96 15.92
N ASN A 108 34.59 -32.70 15.28
CA ASN A 108 34.72 -31.97 14.00
C ASN A 108 34.24 -30.50 14.05
N GLN A 109 34.20 -29.88 15.23
CA GLN A 109 33.95 -28.43 15.33
C GLN A 109 35.08 -27.66 14.65
N ARG A 110 34.73 -26.66 13.83
CA ARG A 110 35.69 -25.85 13.07
C ARG A 110 35.30 -24.37 13.12
N GLY A 111 36.28 -23.53 13.45
CA GLY A 111 36.23 -22.08 13.27
C GLY A 111 37.38 -21.63 12.37
N GLU A 112 37.23 -20.51 11.70
CA GLU A 112 38.26 -19.92 10.84
C GLU A 112 38.50 -18.46 11.26
N ILE A 113 39.77 -18.04 11.19
CA ILE A 113 40.18 -16.66 11.39
C ILE A 113 40.97 -16.25 10.16
N THR A 114 40.46 -15.33 9.36
CA THR A 114 41.22 -14.78 8.23
C THR A 114 42.22 -13.75 8.74
N ILE A 115 43.47 -13.87 8.31
CA ILE A 115 44.58 -13.00 8.69
C ILE A 115 45.05 -12.22 7.46
N ASN A 116 45.17 -10.90 7.61
CA ASN A 116 45.88 -10.05 6.65
C ASN A 116 47.16 -9.51 7.31
N SER A 117 48.30 -9.74 6.67
CA SER A 117 49.62 -9.31 7.14
C SER A 117 50.20 -8.27 6.17
N GLY A 118 50.59 -7.11 6.68
CA GLY A 118 51.21 -6.03 5.93
C GLY A 118 50.25 -4.90 5.56
N ILE A 119 50.84 -3.80 5.06
CA ILE A 119 50.11 -2.60 4.65
C ILE A 119 49.90 -2.61 3.13
N TYR A 120 48.66 -2.52 2.69
CA TYR A 120 48.27 -2.54 1.28
C TYR A 120 47.93 -1.15 0.76
N GLY A 121 48.09 -0.92 -0.56
CA GLY A 121 47.55 0.27 -1.18
C GLY A 121 46.02 0.23 -1.21
N LEU A 122 45.37 1.38 -1.01
CA LEU A 122 43.91 1.50 -1.15
C LEU A 122 43.55 1.63 -2.64
N THR A 123 42.70 0.75 -3.16
CA THR A 123 42.28 0.77 -4.57
C THR A 123 40.78 0.50 -4.73
N VAL A 124 40.21 0.99 -5.82
CA VAL A 124 38.78 0.89 -6.16
C VAL A 124 38.60 0.40 -7.60
N ASP A 125 37.42 -0.14 -7.91
CA ASP A 125 37.08 -0.61 -9.26
C ASP A 125 36.84 0.53 -10.26
N LYS A 126 36.45 1.71 -9.76
CA LYS A 126 36.15 2.91 -10.55
C LYS A 126 36.91 4.11 -10.00
N ASN A 127 37.83 4.64 -10.80
CA ASN A 127 38.60 5.85 -10.50
C ASN A 127 38.02 7.12 -11.15
N SER A 128 36.97 6.99 -11.98
CA SER A 128 36.24 8.12 -12.55
C SER A 128 34.76 7.79 -12.76
N LEU A 129 33.90 8.78 -12.57
CA LEU A 129 32.45 8.69 -12.67
C LEU A 129 31.91 9.88 -13.47
N ASN A 130 31.03 9.59 -14.43
CA ASN A 130 30.25 10.60 -15.15
C ASN A 130 28.77 10.33 -14.89
N MET A 131 28.10 11.22 -14.16
CA MET A 131 26.76 10.97 -13.61
C MET A 131 25.83 12.16 -13.88
N LYS A 132 24.53 11.91 -13.97
CA LYS A 132 23.51 12.98 -13.93
C LYS A 132 23.15 13.32 -12.49
N PRO A 133 22.68 14.55 -12.21
CA PRO A 133 22.04 14.89 -10.93
C PRO A 133 21.00 13.82 -10.53
N GLY A 134 21.03 13.39 -9.26
CA GLY A 134 20.17 12.36 -8.67
C GLY A 134 20.61 10.91 -8.91
N GLU A 135 21.50 10.67 -9.87
CA GLU A 135 21.97 9.33 -10.20
C GLU A 135 22.75 8.72 -9.02
N LYS A 136 22.59 7.41 -8.82
CA LYS A 136 23.32 6.63 -7.81
C LYS A 136 24.19 5.59 -8.51
N THR A 137 25.41 5.39 -8.04
CA THR A 137 26.28 4.31 -8.50
C THR A 137 27.04 3.68 -7.35
N THR A 138 27.33 2.40 -7.47
CA THR A 138 28.12 1.65 -6.49
C THR A 138 29.57 1.57 -6.93
N VAL A 139 30.52 1.86 -6.04
CA VAL A 139 31.96 1.70 -6.22
C VAL A 139 32.46 0.61 -5.28
N LYS A 140 33.19 -0.38 -5.79
CA LYS A 140 33.78 -1.47 -5.01
C LYS A 140 35.22 -1.12 -4.62
N ILE A 141 35.59 -1.50 -3.41
CA ILE A 141 36.94 -1.34 -2.87
C ILE A 141 37.69 -2.66 -3.07
N LEU A 142 38.80 -2.59 -3.79
CA LEU A 142 39.54 -3.77 -4.26
C LEU A 142 40.71 -4.14 -3.32
N SER A 143 41.27 -3.18 -2.60
CA SER A 143 42.38 -3.38 -1.65
C SER A 143 42.45 -2.21 -0.66
N GLY A 144 43.02 -2.41 0.53
CA GLY A 144 43.18 -1.36 1.56
C GLY A 144 43.39 -1.94 2.97
N ASN A 145 43.53 -1.04 3.96
CA ASN A 145 43.80 -1.40 5.36
C ASN A 145 42.61 -1.05 6.26
N PHE A 146 41.81 -2.05 6.62
CA PHE A 146 40.56 -1.88 7.37
C PHE A 146 40.67 -2.50 8.76
N ASN A 147 40.04 -1.89 9.77
CA ASN A 147 39.82 -2.56 11.05
C ASN A 147 38.43 -3.24 11.03
N TYR A 148 38.31 -4.39 11.69
CA TYR A 148 37.07 -5.18 11.76
C TYR A 148 36.09 -4.70 12.86
N ALA A 149 36.38 -3.58 13.53
CA ALA A 149 35.61 -3.02 14.64
C ALA A 149 34.62 -1.90 14.21
N GLY A 150 34.25 -1.83 12.93
CA GLY A 150 33.11 -1.02 12.46
C GLY A 150 33.38 0.47 12.24
N LYS A 151 34.65 0.87 12.12
CA LYS A 151 35.10 2.24 11.80
C LYS A 151 36.37 2.11 10.96
N GLU A 152 36.67 2.81 9.88
CA GLU A 152 36.17 4.03 9.25
C GLU A 152 36.97 4.09 7.94
N LEU A 153 36.31 4.13 6.78
CA LEU A 153 36.92 4.82 5.65
C LEU A 153 36.56 6.28 5.81
N LYS A 154 37.57 7.15 5.85
CA LYS A 154 37.30 8.58 5.80
C LYS A 154 37.05 8.92 4.34
N VAL A 155 35.82 9.31 4.02
CA VAL A 155 35.43 9.78 2.70
C VAL A 155 35.28 11.29 2.76
N GLU A 156 36.07 11.99 1.97
CA GLU A 156 36.06 13.46 1.88
C GLU A 156 35.79 13.85 0.43
N ALA A 157 34.71 14.60 0.19
CA ALA A 157 34.58 15.35 -1.06
C ALA A 157 35.46 16.60 -0.95
N ILE A 158 36.32 16.83 -1.93
CA ILE A 158 37.29 17.94 -1.88
C ILE A 158 36.62 19.30 -2.19
N ASN A 159 35.32 19.34 -2.58
CA ASN A 159 34.58 20.55 -2.93
C ASN A 159 33.03 20.34 -3.00
N ASP A 160 32.26 21.43 -2.85
CA ASP A 160 30.78 21.52 -2.70
C ASP A 160 29.92 20.96 -3.86
N ALA A 161 30.50 20.34 -4.89
CA ALA A 161 29.78 19.88 -6.08
C ALA A 161 29.11 18.49 -5.90
N GLY A 162 29.35 17.80 -4.79
CA GLY A 162 28.70 16.52 -4.50
C GLY A 162 28.60 16.29 -3.00
N ASP A 163 27.36 16.15 -2.50
CA ASP A 163 27.15 15.59 -1.17
C ASP A 163 27.31 14.07 -1.28
N VAL A 164 28.25 13.49 -0.54
CA VAL A 164 28.51 12.06 -0.56
C VAL A 164 27.78 11.43 0.61
N SER A 165 26.56 10.94 0.37
CA SER A 165 25.87 10.12 1.36
C SER A 165 26.52 8.72 1.43
N THR A 166 27.45 8.51 2.36
CA THR A 166 28.03 7.18 2.59
C THR A 166 27.01 6.28 3.31
N HIS A 167 26.34 5.38 2.60
CA HIS A 167 25.63 4.27 3.22
C HIS A 167 26.59 3.06 3.27
N PHE A 168 27.06 2.71 4.47
CA PHE A 168 27.77 1.46 4.68
C PHE A 168 26.70 0.36 4.81
N ASP A 169 26.53 -0.46 3.78
CA ASP A 169 25.74 -1.69 3.92
C ASP A 169 26.59 -2.70 4.70
N THR A 170 26.54 -2.61 6.02
CA THR A 170 27.14 -3.61 6.92
C THR A 170 26.24 -4.82 7.01
N ASN A 171 26.01 -5.51 5.89
CA ASN A 171 25.43 -6.84 5.95
C ASN A 171 26.48 -7.80 6.55
N THR A 172 26.34 -7.96 7.86
CA THR A 172 27.09 -8.85 8.75
C THR A 172 26.86 -10.31 8.36
N ASN A 173 27.80 -10.87 7.60
CA ASN A 173 28.28 -12.25 7.69
C ASN A 173 29.01 -12.59 6.37
N VAL A 174 30.21 -13.15 6.47
CA VAL A 174 31.02 -13.86 5.45
C VAL A 174 32.31 -13.14 4.99
N LEU A 175 33.42 -13.72 5.47
CA LEU A 175 34.75 -14.02 4.88
C LEU A 175 35.36 -13.07 3.83
N TRP A 176 36.43 -12.39 4.25
CA TRP A 176 37.50 -11.83 3.40
C TRP A 176 38.47 -12.93 2.89
N PRO A 177 39.03 -12.85 1.67
CA PRO A 177 38.88 -11.79 0.66
C PRO A 177 37.74 -12.11 -0.32
N ASP A 178 36.61 -11.42 -0.19
CA ASP A 178 35.60 -11.33 -1.26
C ASP A 178 35.61 -9.90 -1.85
N PRO A 179 36.17 -9.70 -3.05
CA PRO A 179 36.17 -8.42 -3.78
C PRO A 179 34.78 -7.86 -4.08
N GLU A 180 33.69 -8.58 -3.79
CA GLU A 180 32.33 -8.15 -4.09
C GLU A 180 31.66 -7.30 -3.00
N ARG A 181 32.21 -7.20 -1.77
CA ARG A 181 31.38 -6.79 -0.61
C ARG A 181 31.81 -5.59 0.23
N THR A 182 32.92 -4.92 -0.08
CA THR A 182 33.15 -3.56 0.44
C THR A 182 32.85 -2.57 -0.65
N SER A 183 31.66 -2.00 -0.63
CA SER A 183 31.22 -1.03 -1.64
C SER A 183 30.63 0.21 -1.00
N MET A 184 30.70 1.33 -1.72
CA MET A 184 30.08 2.59 -1.35
C MET A 184 29.10 3.02 -2.44
N VAL A 185 27.97 3.59 -2.03
CA VAL A 185 27.02 4.22 -2.95
C VAL A 185 27.33 5.71 -3.03
N ILE A 186 27.56 6.20 -4.24
CA ILE A 186 27.75 7.62 -4.54
C ILE A 186 26.47 8.12 -5.19
N LYS A 187 25.88 9.19 -4.65
CA LYS A 187 24.76 9.92 -5.24
C LYS A 187 25.28 11.25 -5.79
N ALA A 188 25.03 11.54 -7.06
CA ALA A 188 25.33 12.85 -7.62
C ALA A 188 24.23 13.85 -7.25
N LEU A 189 24.59 15.04 -6.77
CA LEU A 189 23.60 16.07 -6.40
C LEU A 189 23.52 17.20 -7.42
N LYS A 190 24.62 17.93 -7.61
CA LYS A 190 24.65 19.15 -8.41
C LYS A 190 25.69 19.04 -9.52
N ALA A 191 25.40 19.66 -10.66
CA ALA A 191 26.34 19.75 -11.78
C ALA A 191 27.68 20.35 -11.32
N GLY A 192 28.78 19.78 -11.81
CA GLY A 192 30.13 20.22 -11.44
C GLY A 192 31.14 19.08 -11.43
N LYS A 193 32.39 19.43 -11.17
CA LYS A 193 33.50 18.48 -11.07
C LYS A 193 34.07 18.48 -9.65
N THR A 194 34.26 17.30 -9.09
CA THR A 194 34.87 17.08 -7.77
C THR A 194 35.75 15.86 -7.79
N THR A 195 36.58 15.73 -6.76
CA THR A 195 37.35 14.52 -6.47
C THR A 195 36.89 14.00 -5.12
N ILE A 196 36.49 12.72 -5.08
CA ILE A 196 36.20 12.01 -3.84
C ILE A 196 37.50 11.36 -3.39
N LYS A 197 37.97 11.72 -2.20
CA LYS A 197 39.14 11.13 -1.56
C LYS A 197 38.70 10.14 -0.50
N ILE A 198 39.20 8.92 -0.59
CA ILE A 198 38.97 7.86 0.38
C ILE A 198 40.28 7.62 1.11
N THR A 199 40.24 7.56 2.43
CA THR A 199 41.40 7.27 3.29
C THR A 199 41.07 6.10 4.20
N ASP A 200 41.94 5.08 4.21
CA ASP A 200 41.79 3.93 5.09
C ASP A 200 42.38 4.16 6.49
N THR A 201 42.28 3.15 7.36
CA THR A 201 42.68 3.27 8.77
C THR A 201 44.20 3.44 8.97
N LYS A 202 45.00 3.22 7.92
CA LYS A 202 46.45 3.39 7.90
C LYS A 202 46.89 4.59 7.07
N GLY A 203 45.95 5.46 6.71
CA GLY A 203 46.23 6.69 5.98
C GLY A 203 46.53 6.48 4.49
N LYS A 204 46.32 5.28 3.93
CA LYS A 204 46.44 5.08 2.49
C LYS A 204 45.20 5.66 1.81
N THR A 205 45.43 6.31 0.68
CA THR A 205 44.40 7.08 0.00
C THR A 205 44.20 6.63 -1.44
N CYS A 206 42.96 6.71 -1.92
CA CYS A 206 42.63 6.70 -3.33
C CYS A 206 41.69 7.84 -3.67
N GLU A 207 41.63 8.19 -4.95
CA GLU A 207 40.83 9.30 -5.46
C GLU A 207 39.94 8.83 -6.61
N ILE A 208 38.71 9.35 -6.63
CA ILE A 208 37.72 9.12 -7.69
C ILE A 208 37.33 10.47 -8.28
N ALA A 209 37.60 10.68 -9.56
CA ALA A 209 37.16 11.87 -10.28
C ALA A 209 35.65 11.78 -10.55
N LEU A 210 34.85 12.70 -10.03
CA LEU A 210 33.40 12.77 -10.28
C LEU A 210 33.09 13.99 -11.16
N ASN A 211 32.46 13.73 -12.30
CA ASN A 211 31.91 14.75 -13.18
C ASN A 211 30.38 14.59 -13.22
N VAL A 212 29.67 15.50 -12.55
CA VAL A 212 28.22 15.57 -12.62
C VAL A 212 27.84 16.47 -13.78
N LEU A 213 27.11 15.91 -14.75
CA LEU A 213 26.74 16.59 -15.98
C LEU A 213 25.83 17.78 -15.69
N ASP A 214 26.08 18.89 -16.38
CA ASP A 214 25.16 20.03 -16.42
C ASP A 214 24.02 19.67 -17.39
N ILE A 215 22.85 19.39 -16.83
CA ILE A 215 21.64 19.05 -17.57
C ILE A 215 20.53 20.03 -17.19
N GLU A 216 19.66 20.31 -18.15
CA GLU A 216 18.44 21.07 -17.88
C GLU A 216 17.55 20.25 -16.94
N LEU A 217 17.22 20.82 -15.78
CA LEU A 217 16.30 20.23 -14.81
C LEU A 217 14.88 20.73 -15.06
N ASN A 218 13.91 19.86 -14.85
CA ASN A 218 12.51 20.17 -15.01
C ASN A 218 11.96 20.89 -13.78
N ASN A 219 11.07 21.86 -13.99
CA ASN A 219 10.29 22.43 -12.90
C ASN A 219 9.33 21.39 -12.33
N LEU A 220 9.23 21.33 -11.01
CA LEU A 220 8.32 20.47 -10.28
C LEU A 220 6.88 20.89 -10.56
N ALA A 221 6.08 19.97 -11.06
CA ALA A 221 4.66 20.16 -11.26
C ALA A 221 3.88 18.96 -10.72
N LEU A 222 2.81 19.25 -9.99
CA LEU A 222 1.88 18.26 -9.46
C LEU A 222 0.60 18.27 -10.30
N SER A 223 -0.10 17.13 -10.38
CA SER A 223 -1.35 17.03 -11.14
C SER A 223 -2.46 17.95 -10.61
N LYS A 224 -2.37 18.36 -9.34
CA LYS A 224 -3.33 19.21 -8.64
C LYS A 224 -2.62 20.15 -7.67
N SER A 225 -3.17 21.35 -7.47
CA SER A 225 -2.75 22.30 -6.43
C SER A 225 -3.72 22.35 -5.24
N VAL A 226 -4.95 21.85 -5.43
CA VAL A 226 -6.00 21.73 -4.41
C VAL A 226 -6.73 20.42 -4.62
N VAL A 227 -7.04 19.71 -3.53
CA VAL A 227 -7.89 18.52 -3.49
C VAL A 227 -9.00 18.78 -2.48
N ASN A 228 -10.26 18.57 -2.88
CA ASN A 228 -11.41 18.60 -1.98
C ASN A 228 -11.96 17.18 -1.85
N LEU A 229 -11.85 16.61 -0.65
CA LEU A 229 -12.42 15.32 -0.28
C LEU A 229 -13.69 15.57 0.54
N TYR A 230 -14.69 14.72 0.36
CA TYR A 230 -15.95 14.80 1.11
C TYR A 230 -16.14 13.49 1.89
N GLY A 231 -16.48 13.60 3.18
CA GLY A 231 -16.63 12.43 4.05
C GLY A 231 -15.34 11.61 4.14
N ILE A 232 -15.38 10.34 3.72
CA ILE A 232 -14.21 9.45 3.62
C ILE A 232 -13.67 9.30 2.19
N GLY A 233 -13.95 10.30 1.35
CA GLY A 233 -13.52 10.33 -0.04
C GLY A 233 -12.02 10.08 -0.21
N ASN A 234 -11.68 9.57 -1.38
CA ASN A 234 -10.31 9.38 -1.82
C ASN A 234 -10.06 10.19 -3.08
N ASP A 235 -8.80 10.52 -3.31
CA ASP A 235 -8.33 11.12 -4.55
C ASP A 235 -6.82 10.89 -4.68
N ASP A 236 -6.28 11.11 -5.87
CA ASP A 236 -4.86 10.91 -6.12
C ASP A 236 -4.18 12.20 -6.59
N VAL A 237 -2.90 12.32 -6.24
CA VAL A 237 -1.98 13.38 -6.67
C VAL A 237 -0.74 12.73 -7.26
N ASP A 238 -0.37 13.17 -8.46
CA ASP A 238 0.80 12.70 -9.19
C ASP A 238 1.82 13.82 -9.35
N ILE A 239 3.09 13.45 -9.51
CA ILE A 239 4.10 14.35 -10.03
C ILE A 239 4.07 14.26 -11.57
N ILE A 240 3.59 15.31 -12.22
CA ILE A 240 3.46 15.38 -13.69
C ILE A 240 4.75 15.85 -14.37
N ASN A 241 5.61 16.57 -13.64
CA ASN A 241 6.93 16.98 -14.10
C ASN A 241 7.90 17.14 -12.92
N GLY A 242 9.19 16.86 -13.11
CA GLY A 242 10.22 16.94 -12.07
C GLY A 242 11.43 16.05 -12.39
N ASN A 243 12.29 15.78 -11.39
CA ASN A 243 13.61 15.17 -11.60
C ASN A 243 13.85 13.85 -10.83
N ALA A 244 12.79 13.13 -10.46
CA ALA A 244 12.83 11.75 -9.93
C ALA A 244 13.54 11.53 -8.57
N ASP A 245 13.85 12.60 -7.84
CA ASP A 245 14.38 12.55 -6.48
C ASP A 245 13.56 13.47 -5.58
N TYR A 246 12.53 12.90 -4.96
CA TYR A 246 11.50 13.67 -4.25
C TYR A 246 11.47 13.35 -2.76
N LEU A 247 11.26 14.38 -1.95
CA LEU A 247 10.80 14.26 -0.57
C LEU A 247 9.37 14.72 -0.47
N TRP A 248 8.59 14.10 0.40
CA TRP A 248 7.23 14.53 0.64
C TRP A 248 6.84 14.40 2.11
N THR A 249 5.98 15.30 2.56
CA THR A 249 5.44 15.33 3.92
C THR A 249 3.96 15.70 3.88
N VAL A 250 3.24 15.22 4.88
CA VAL A 250 1.83 15.57 5.10
C VAL A 250 1.77 16.33 6.42
N GLY A 251 1.06 17.46 6.44
CA GLY A 251 0.91 18.32 7.62
C GLY A 251 0.23 17.59 8.78
N ASP A 252 -1.10 17.69 8.86
CA ASP A 252 -1.91 16.93 9.82
C ASP A 252 -2.36 15.60 9.21
N LYS A 253 -1.74 14.51 9.67
CA LYS A 253 -2.05 13.14 9.23
C LYS A 253 -3.37 12.61 9.81
N SER A 254 -3.97 13.26 10.80
CA SER A 254 -5.29 12.88 11.33
C SER A 254 -6.44 13.30 10.42
N ILE A 255 -6.18 14.24 9.49
CA ILE A 255 -7.15 14.75 8.51
C ILE A 255 -7.17 13.86 7.28
N VAL A 256 -6.00 13.47 6.77
CA VAL A 256 -5.86 12.64 5.57
C VAL A 256 -4.70 11.66 5.74
N ASN A 257 -4.95 10.41 5.35
CA ASN A 257 -3.88 9.43 5.16
C ASN A 257 -3.36 9.54 3.72
N VAL A 258 -2.05 9.63 3.54
CA VAL A 258 -1.41 9.66 2.21
C VAL A 258 -0.44 8.51 2.10
N VAL A 259 -0.60 7.71 1.06
CA VAL A 259 0.25 6.56 0.77
C VAL A 259 0.87 6.76 -0.61
N ASN A 260 2.20 6.60 -0.72
CA ASN A 260 2.83 6.47 -2.02
C ASN A 260 2.65 5.03 -2.54
N THR A 261 1.87 4.85 -3.61
CA THR A 261 1.69 3.56 -4.28
C THR A 261 2.52 3.45 -5.57
N GLY A 262 3.24 4.51 -5.92
CA GLY A 262 4.16 4.56 -7.05
C GLY A 262 5.58 4.11 -6.69
N THR A 263 6.53 4.49 -7.55
CA THR A 263 7.97 4.23 -7.31
C THR A 263 8.64 5.44 -6.66
N GLU A 264 9.86 5.29 -6.13
CA GLU A 264 10.63 6.46 -5.63
C GLU A 264 10.82 7.53 -6.71
N ALA A 265 11.10 7.10 -7.95
CA ALA A 265 11.35 7.98 -9.09
C ALA A 265 10.07 8.60 -9.69
N LYS A 266 8.92 7.96 -9.48
CA LYS A 266 7.60 8.42 -9.92
C LYS A 266 6.58 8.12 -8.82
N PRO A 267 6.54 8.94 -7.76
CA PRO A 267 5.56 8.82 -6.70
C PRO A 267 4.14 9.01 -7.23
N HIS A 268 3.21 8.21 -6.71
CA HIS A 268 1.77 8.36 -6.89
C HIS A 268 1.16 8.42 -5.50
N PHE A 269 0.64 9.57 -5.12
CA PHE A 269 0.11 9.80 -3.78
C PHE A 269 -1.38 9.49 -3.79
N SER A 270 -1.78 8.43 -3.10
CA SER A 270 -3.18 8.12 -2.86
C SER A 270 -3.63 8.69 -1.52
N LEU A 271 -4.64 9.56 -1.55
CA LEU A 271 -5.16 10.29 -0.41
C LEU A 271 -6.47 9.64 0.04
N LYS A 272 -6.61 9.40 1.35
CA LYS A 272 -7.87 8.95 1.96
C LYS A 272 -8.23 9.85 3.13
N ALA A 273 -9.40 10.49 3.05
CA ALA A 273 -9.91 11.33 4.12
C ALA A 273 -10.12 10.52 5.42
N GLN A 274 -9.81 11.17 6.56
CA GLN A 274 -9.97 10.60 7.90
C GLN A 274 -10.82 11.49 8.80
N LYS A 275 -10.66 12.82 8.70
CA LYS A 275 -11.34 13.77 9.57
C LYS A 275 -11.54 15.09 8.84
N VAL A 276 -12.71 15.70 9.03
CA VAL A 276 -13.01 17.04 8.51
C VAL A 276 -11.97 18.04 9.00
N GLY A 277 -11.45 18.85 8.08
CA GLY A 277 -10.39 19.82 8.32
C GLY A 277 -9.62 20.14 7.03
N SER A 278 -8.56 20.92 7.15
CA SER A 278 -7.65 21.23 6.04
C SER A 278 -6.21 20.90 6.42
N THR A 279 -5.46 20.35 5.47
CA THR A 279 -4.06 19.97 5.62
C THR A 279 -3.34 20.14 4.29
N THR A 280 -2.04 19.88 4.24
CA THR A 280 -1.24 20.03 3.02
C THR A 280 -0.35 18.82 2.78
N LEU A 281 -0.29 18.37 1.53
CA LEU A 281 0.79 17.53 1.03
C LEU A 281 1.87 18.46 0.45
N THR A 282 3.09 18.39 0.98
CA THR A 282 4.24 19.14 0.48
C THR A 282 5.18 18.19 -0.23
N VAL A 283 5.56 18.50 -1.46
CA VAL A 283 6.51 17.74 -2.28
C VAL A 283 7.69 18.65 -2.61
N THR A 284 8.90 18.16 -2.38
CA THR A 284 10.16 18.84 -2.69
C THR A 284 10.92 18.03 -3.73
N ASP A 285 11.35 18.67 -4.80
CA ASP A 285 12.34 18.12 -5.71
C ASP A 285 13.73 18.41 -5.14
N ASN A 286 14.45 17.37 -4.71
CA ASN A 286 15.74 17.52 -4.04
C ASN A 286 16.84 18.04 -4.96
N LEU A 287 16.70 17.92 -6.28
CA LEU A 287 17.73 18.34 -7.23
C LEU A 287 17.65 19.83 -7.53
N THR A 288 16.44 20.38 -7.62
CA THR A 288 16.23 21.82 -7.83
C THR A 288 16.01 22.59 -6.53
N GLY A 289 15.60 21.91 -5.46
CA GLY A 289 15.10 22.52 -4.24
C GLY A 289 13.70 23.13 -4.39
N GLU A 290 13.02 22.91 -5.53
CA GLU A 290 11.68 23.44 -5.75
C GLU A 290 10.67 22.72 -4.85
N VAL A 291 9.80 23.50 -4.20
CA VAL A 291 8.76 22.99 -3.31
C VAL A 291 7.39 23.32 -3.91
N LYS A 292 6.53 22.31 -4.02
CA LYS A 292 5.11 22.47 -4.35
C LYS A 292 4.24 21.91 -3.23
N THR A 293 3.10 22.53 -3.04
CA THR A 293 2.12 22.13 -2.05
C THR A 293 0.78 21.85 -2.71
N VAL A 294 0.08 20.85 -2.20
CA VAL A 294 -1.34 20.60 -2.49
C VAL A 294 -2.11 20.89 -1.23
N LEU A 295 -3.05 21.84 -1.30
CA LEU A 295 -4.02 22.07 -0.23
C LEU A 295 -5.08 20.96 -0.27
N ILE A 296 -5.25 20.23 0.82
CA ILE A 296 -6.22 19.14 0.92
C ILE A 296 -7.29 19.56 1.92
N ASN A 297 -8.51 19.76 1.43
CA ASN A 297 -9.67 20.04 2.28
C ASN A 297 -10.49 18.76 2.42
N VAL A 298 -10.66 18.27 3.64
CA VAL A 298 -11.66 17.27 3.96
C VAL A 298 -12.88 18.01 4.49
N LEU A 299 -13.90 18.13 3.65
CA LEU A 299 -15.10 18.87 3.95
C LEU A 299 -16.13 17.93 4.59
N ALA A 300 -16.86 18.46 5.58
CA ALA A 300 -18.12 17.84 5.97
C ALA A 300 -19.08 17.88 4.78
N TYR A 301 -19.95 16.88 4.66
CA TYR A 301 -21.09 17.01 3.75
C TYR A 301 -21.84 18.30 4.11
N SER A 302 -21.90 19.19 3.12
CA SER A 302 -22.36 20.57 3.19
C SER A 302 -23.85 20.70 3.49
N GLY A 303 -24.59 19.58 3.44
CA GLY A 303 -26.04 19.55 3.55
C GLY A 303 -26.74 19.88 2.22
N VAL A 304 -25.96 20.19 1.17
CA VAL A 304 -26.38 20.53 -0.20
C VAL A 304 -26.52 19.23 -0.99
N GLY A 305 -27.75 18.80 -1.25
CA GLY A 305 -28.00 17.62 -2.09
C GLY A 305 -28.07 17.96 -3.58
N ALA A 306 -28.39 16.98 -4.41
CA ALA A 306 -28.62 17.14 -5.84
C ALA A 306 -30.08 17.54 -6.08
N GLN A 307 -30.30 18.61 -6.84
CA GLN A 307 -31.64 19.09 -7.17
C GLN A 307 -32.31 18.12 -8.16
N LEU A 308 -33.47 17.62 -7.78
CA LEU A 308 -34.30 16.73 -8.61
C LEU A 308 -35.56 17.49 -9.05
N PRO A 309 -35.48 18.27 -10.16
CA PRO A 309 -36.66 18.86 -10.79
C PRO A 309 -37.55 17.79 -11.44
N SER A 310 -38.72 18.18 -11.93
CA SER A 310 -39.73 17.25 -12.48
C SER A 310 -39.27 16.40 -13.67
N ASP A 311 -38.27 16.87 -14.39
CA ASP A 311 -37.76 16.28 -15.62
C ASP A 311 -36.40 15.59 -15.47
N LYS A 312 -35.76 15.65 -14.29
CA LYS A 312 -34.47 14.99 -14.02
C LYS A 312 -34.59 13.95 -12.93
N TRP A 313 -33.86 12.85 -13.10
CA TRP A 313 -33.74 11.79 -12.11
C TRP A 313 -32.40 11.07 -12.25
N LEU A 314 -32.15 10.11 -11.37
CA LEU A 314 -30.94 9.30 -11.38
C LEU A 314 -31.31 7.85 -11.67
N SER A 315 -30.47 7.14 -12.43
CA SER A 315 -30.65 5.70 -12.67
C SER A 315 -29.34 4.91 -12.50
N ILE A 316 -29.46 3.67 -12.02
CA ILE A 316 -28.34 2.73 -11.90
C ILE A 316 -28.67 1.48 -12.72
N ASP A 317 -27.76 1.09 -13.60
CA ASP A 317 -27.91 -0.08 -14.48
C ASP A 317 -27.18 -1.32 -13.93
N PHE A 318 -27.75 -1.93 -12.90
CA PHE A 318 -27.21 -3.15 -12.31
C PHE A 318 -27.11 -4.32 -13.32
N LYS A 319 -27.92 -4.33 -14.39
CA LYS A 319 -27.88 -5.37 -15.44
C LYS A 319 -26.58 -5.29 -16.22
N SER A 320 -26.14 -4.10 -16.59
CA SER A 320 -24.84 -3.90 -17.25
C SER A 320 -23.67 -4.25 -16.34
N TYR A 321 -23.74 -3.94 -15.04
CA TYR A 321 -22.73 -4.38 -14.08
C TYR A 321 -22.68 -5.90 -13.95
N ALA A 322 -23.83 -6.58 -13.85
CA ALA A 322 -23.91 -8.05 -13.80
C ALA A 322 -23.23 -8.71 -15.01
N ALA A 323 -23.39 -8.13 -16.21
CA ALA A 323 -22.71 -8.61 -17.41
C ALA A 323 -21.20 -8.38 -17.37
N ALA A 324 -20.74 -7.26 -16.78
CA ALA A 324 -19.31 -6.94 -16.66
C ALA A 324 -18.58 -7.74 -15.56
N TYR A 325 -19.31 -8.21 -14.53
CA TYR A 325 -18.74 -8.95 -13.39
C TYR A 325 -19.49 -10.27 -13.15
N PRO A 326 -19.36 -11.25 -14.07
CA PRO A 326 -20.12 -12.51 -13.99
C PRO A 326 -19.86 -13.29 -12.70
N ASP A 327 -18.65 -13.23 -12.16
CA ASP A 327 -18.28 -13.90 -10.89
C ASP A 327 -18.95 -13.30 -9.65
N LYS A 328 -19.53 -12.10 -9.77
CA LYS A 328 -20.20 -11.38 -8.68
C LYS A 328 -21.72 -11.31 -8.86
N VAL A 329 -22.29 -11.89 -9.92
CA VAL A 329 -23.70 -11.73 -10.31
C VAL A 329 -24.69 -12.15 -9.23
N ASP A 330 -24.36 -13.19 -8.45
CA ASP A 330 -25.22 -13.68 -7.38
C ASP A 330 -25.40 -12.63 -6.26
N ASN A 331 -24.43 -11.73 -6.07
CA ASN A 331 -24.53 -10.64 -5.10
C ASN A 331 -25.63 -9.62 -5.45
N TRP A 332 -26.10 -9.60 -6.69
CA TRP A 332 -27.07 -8.62 -7.20
C TRP A 332 -28.39 -9.25 -7.66
N THR A 333 -28.40 -10.57 -7.87
CA THR A 333 -29.54 -11.31 -8.41
C THR A 333 -30.24 -12.20 -7.39
N LYS A 334 -29.60 -12.48 -6.26
CA LYS A 334 -30.12 -13.38 -5.20
C LYS A 334 -29.96 -12.75 -3.81
N ILE A 335 -30.51 -11.56 -3.61
CA ILE A 335 -30.37 -10.83 -2.34
C ILE A 335 -31.51 -11.25 -1.39
N PRO A 336 -31.26 -12.07 -0.34
CA PRO A 336 -32.33 -12.59 0.52
C PRO A 336 -32.89 -11.52 1.47
N GLU A 337 -32.06 -10.53 1.82
CA GLU A 337 -32.39 -9.47 2.75
C GLU A 337 -31.63 -8.21 2.38
N PHE A 338 -32.22 -7.04 2.62
CA PHE A 338 -31.58 -5.77 2.30
C PHE A 338 -32.10 -4.63 3.15
N THR A 339 -31.33 -3.54 3.17
CA THR A 339 -31.75 -2.25 3.70
C THR A 339 -31.47 -1.16 2.70
N TRP A 340 -32.46 -0.36 2.37
CA TRP A 340 -32.31 0.82 1.53
C TRP A 340 -32.54 2.08 2.32
N GLU A 341 -31.64 3.04 2.14
CA GLU A 341 -31.70 4.33 2.80
C GLU A 341 -31.67 5.43 1.75
N ILE A 342 -32.47 6.46 1.96
CA ILE A 342 -32.45 7.67 1.14
C ILE A 342 -32.73 8.88 2.02
N GLU A 343 -31.88 9.90 1.93
CA GLU A 343 -32.18 11.21 2.51
C GLU A 343 -32.59 12.17 1.40
N THR A 344 -33.82 12.67 1.49
CA THR A 344 -34.42 13.51 0.46
C THR A 344 -35.22 14.65 1.07
N ARG A 345 -35.33 15.75 0.32
CA ARG A 345 -36.19 16.88 0.61
C ARG A 345 -37.24 16.98 -0.48
N TYR A 346 -38.51 16.99 -0.07
CA TYR A 346 -39.63 17.05 -1.00
C TYR A 346 -40.17 18.49 -1.11
N ASN A 347 -40.12 19.11 -2.30
CA ASN A 347 -40.60 20.49 -2.50
C ASN A 347 -42.14 20.57 -2.58
N ALA A 348 -42.68 19.81 -3.51
CA ALA A 348 -44.09 19.63 -3.84
C ALA A 348 -44.13 18.47 -4.82
N GLY A 349 -45.24 17.79 -5.02
CA GLY A 349 -45.19 16.67 -5.95
C GLY A 349 -46.49 15.96 -6.19
N ASN A 350 -46.35 14.95 -7.04
CA ASN A 350 -47.43 14.22 -7.66
C ASN A 350 -47.75 12.97 -6.81
N SER A 351 -48.96 12.44 -6.94
CA SER A 351 -49.32 11.18 -6.30
C SER A 351 -48.43 10.05 -6.83
N GLY A 352 -47.77 9.35 -5.93
CA GLY A 352 -46.97 8.17 -6.26
C GLY A 352 -45.51 8.49 -6.61
N SER A 353 -44.97 9.64 -6.20
CA SER A 353 -43.57 10.01 -6.44
C SER A 353 -42.59 8.91 -6.01
N THR A 354 -41.69 8.51 -6.91
CA THR A 354 -40.63 7.55 -6.63
C THR A 354 -39.59 8.13 -5.67
N LEU A 355 -39.28 7.40 -4.60
CA LEU A 355 -38.06 7.62 -3.84
C LEU A 355 -36.90 6.88 -4.51
N MET A 356 -36.97 5.55 -4.52
CA MET A 356 -35.99 4.68 -5.17
C MET A 356 -36.56 3.29 -5.46
N GLY A 357 -36.07 2.62 -6.51
CA GLY A 357 -36.39 1.22 -6.83
C GLY A 357 -36.60 0.95 -8.33
N ILE A 358 -37.17 -0.21 -8.63
CA ILE A 358 -37.48 -0.69 -9.99
C ILE A 358 -39.01 -0.83 -10.12
N GLU A 359 -39.60 -0.16 -11.11
CA GLU A 359 -41.05 -0.18 -11.34
C GLU A 359 -41.56 -1.60 -11.61
N GLY A 360 -42.65 -1.97 -10.93
CA GLY A 360 -43.30 -3.28 -11.04
C GLY A 360 -42.52 -4.45 -10.43
N GLN A 361 -41.39 -4.18 -9.76
CA GLN A 361 -40.60 -5.19 -9.05
C GLN A 361 -40.50 -4.85 -7.57
N ILE A 362 -39.88 -3.73 -7.24
CA ILE A 362 -39.73 -3.29 -5.86
C ILE A 362 -39.47 -1.79 -5.80
N LEU A 363 -40.34 -1.05 -5.11
CA LEU A 363 -40.36 0.39 -5.26
C LEU A 363 -40.83 1.11 -3.99
N ALA A 364 -39.96 1.99 -3.50
CA ALA A 364 -40.30 2.94 -2.46
C ALA A 364 -40.89 4.21 -3.07
N ARG A 365 -42.01 4.68 -2.50
CA ARG A 365 -42.70 5.90 -2.95
C ARG A 365 -43.04 6.80 -1.77
N ALA A 366 -42.90 8.10 -1.97
CA ALA A 366 -43.37 9.14 -1.06
C ALA A 366 -43.51 10.50 -1.79
N PRO A 367 -44.64 11.21 -1.67
CA PRO A 367 -45.91 10.72 -1.15
C PRO A 367 -46.62 9.80 -2.15
N PHE A 368 -47.30 8.76 -1.67
CA PHE A 368 -48.14 7.92 -2.53
C PHE A 368 -49.41 8.65 -3.01
N ASN A 369 -49.98 9.52 -2.17
CA ASN A 369 -51.14 10.34 -2.49
C ASN A 369 -50.91 11.77 -1.98
N THR A 370 -51.27 12.78 -2.78
CA THR A 370 -51.15 14.20 -2.45
C THR A 370 -51.92 14.63 -1.20
N ASN A 371 -53.02 13.96 -0.84
CA ASN A 371 -53.88 14.35 0.28
C ASN A 371 -53.38 13.83 1.64
N ASN A 372 -52.97 12.56 1.70
CA ASN A 372 -52.63 11.87 2.96
C ASN A 372 -51.13 11.55 3.09
N LYS A 373 -50.33 11.94 2.08
CA LYS A 373 -48.87 11.86 2.00
C LYS A 373 -48.22 10.57 2.54
N TYR A 374 -48.79 9.41 2.23
CA TYR A 374 -48.24 8.11 2.67
C TYR A 374 -46.84 7.83 2.12
N ILE A 375 -46.04 7.11 2.92
CA ILE A 375 -44.89 6.37 2.42
C ILE A 375 -45.34 4.94 2.15
N SER A 376 -44.86 4.38 1.04
CA SER A 376 -45.15 2.99 0.69
C SER A 376 -43.93 2.27 0.15
N MET A 377 -43.86 0.98 0.43
CA MET A 377 -42.98 0.04 -0.27
C MET A 377 -43.84 -1.00 -0.99
N SER A 378 -43.60 -1.18 -2.28
CA SER A 378 -44.21 -2.21 -3.11
C SER A 378 -43.23 -3.35 -3.36
N ILE A 379 -43.73 -4.59 -3.41
CA ILE A 379 -43.07 -5.72 -4.07
C ILE A 379 -44.08 -6.20 -5.13
N GLY A 380 -43.68 -6.17 -6.39
CA GLY A 380 -44.59 -6.21 -7.54
C GLY A 380 -45.34 -4.89 -7.76
N ASP A 381 -46.51 -4.97 -8.40
CA ASP A 381 -47.28 -3.80 -8.82
C ASP A 381 -48.07 -3.10 -7.71
N GLN A 382 -48.28 -3.76 -6.57
CA GLN A 382 -49.13 -3.25 -5.49
C GLN A 382 -48.34 -2.91 -4.23
N PRO A 383 -48.64 -1.79 -3.54
CA PRO A 383 -47.98 -1.47 -2.29
C PRO A 383 -48.40 -2.40 -1.17
N ILE A 384 -47.41 -2.87 -0.41
CA ILE A 384 -47.59 -3.83 0.67
C ILE A 384 -47.69 -3.14 2.02
N VAL A 385 -46.91 -2.07 2.20
CA VAL A 385 -46.89 -1.28 3.43
C VAL A 385 -47.35 0.13 3.15
N TRP A 386 -48.16 0.66 4.06
CA TRP A 386 -48.70 2.01 4.03
C TRP A 386 -48.44 2.66 5.37
N VAL A 387 -47.61 3.70 5.39
CA VAL A 387 -47.33 4.47 6.61
C VAL A 387 -47.97 5.84 6.47
N PRO A 388 -49.06 6.13 7.20
CA PRO A 388 -49.57 7.49 7.35
C PRO A 388 -48.46 8.38 7.91
N THR A 389 -48.16 9.48 7.23
CA THR A 389 -47.17 10.42 7.72
C THR A 389 -47.53 11.83 7.28
N GLU A 390 -47.20 12.81 8.12
CA GLU A 390 -47.34 14.23 7.83
C GLU A 390 -46.06 14.74 7.18
N LEU A 391 -45.81 14.34 5.93
CA LEU A 391 -44.69 14.91 5.18
C LEU A 391 -44.94 16.40 4.94
N SER A 392 -44.08 17.23 5.50
CA SER A 392 -44.05 18.65 5.25
C SER A 392 -43.26 18.93 3.98
N ASN A 393 -43.78 19.81 3.16
CA ASN A 393 -43.02 20.30 2.02
C ASN A 393 -41.76 21.03 2.52
N ASN A 394 -40.71 21.01 1.71
CA ASN A 394 -39.44 21.69 1.92
C ASN A 394 -38.62 21.19 3.14
N LYS A 395 -38.95 20.03 3.70
CA LYS A 395 -38.23 19.42 4.83
C LYS A 395 -37.43 18.20 4.37
N TRP A 396 -36.24 18.03 4.94
CA TRP A 396 -35.40 16.84 4.78
C TRP A 396 -35.95 15.68 5.61
N TYR A 397 -35.99 14.51 5.00
CA TYR A 397 -36.38 13.26 5.61
C TYR A 397 -35.40 12.16 5.21
N ARG A 398 -35.00 11.35 6.18
CA ARG A 398 -34.31 10.10 5.95
C ARG A 398 -35.31 8.96 6.02
N PHE A 399 -35.49 8.26 4.91
CA PHE A 399 -36.30 7.05 4.84
C PHE A 399 -35.40 5.83 4.84
N VAL A 400 -35.72 4.85 5.68
CA VAL A 400 -35.04 3.56 5.71
C VAL A 400 -36.07 2.44 5.53
N PHE A 401 -35.78 1.53 4.61
CA PHE A 401 -36.61 0.37 4.30
C PHE A 401 -35.79 -0.89 4.55
N VAL A 402 -36.15 -1.66 5.56
CA VAL A 402 -35.52 -2.95 5.88
C VAL A 402 -36.43 -4.06 5.39
N VAL A 403 -35.93 -4.91 4.50
CA VAL A 403 -36.73 -5.94 3.84
C VAL A 403 -36.05 -7.30 3.99
N SER A 404 -36.78 -8.27 4.56
CA SER A 404 -36.34 -9.66 4.65
C SER A 404 -37.27 -10.54 3.84
N TYR A 405 -36.76 -11.17 2.77
CA TYR A 405 -37.52 -12.18 2.01
C TYR A 405 -37.65 -13.47 2.81
N THR A 406 -36.62 -13.80 3.60
CA THR A 406 -36.61 -14.98 4.49
C THR A 406 -37.75 -14.91 5.49
N ASN A 407 -37.90 -13.77 6.16
CA ASN A 407 -38.92 -13.57 7.20
C ASN A 407 -40.24 -12.98 6.66
N LYS A 408 -40.25 -12.56 5.39
CA LYS A 408 -41.37 -11.90 4.70
C LYS A 408 -41.83 -10.64 5.45
N THR A 409 -40.86 -9.82 5.84
CA THR A 409 -41.08 -8.59 6.61
C THR A 409 -40.55 -7.36 5.88
N ILE A 410 -41.25 -6.25 6.08
CA ILE A 410 -40.84 -4.91 5.64
C ILE A 410 -40.98 -3.98 6.84
N ASP A 411 -39.87 -3.39 7.29
CA ASP A 411 -39.86 -2.31 8.28
C ASP A 411 -39.57 -0.98 7.59
N ILE A 412 -40.27 0.06 8.01
CA ILE A 412 -40.09 1.44 7.52
C ILE A 412 -39.71 2.33 8.68
N TYR A 413 -38.66 3.11 8.51
CA TYR A 413 -38.20 4.11 9.46
C TYR A 413 -38.18 5.49 8.81
N ILE A 414 -38.46 6.51 9.62
CA ILE A 414 -38.32 7.92 9.24
C ILE A 414 -37.45 8.57 10.31
N ASN A 415 -36.35 9.20 9.90
CA ASN A 415 -35.41 9.90 10.80
C ASN A 415 -35.03 9.04 12.01
N GLY A 416 -34.51 7.84 11.74
CA GLY A 416 -34.05 6.90 12.76
C GLY A 416 -35.15 6.14 13.53
N GLU A 417 -36.42 6.58 13.47
CA GLU A 417 -37.51 6.02 14.26
C GLU A 417 -38.38 5.07 13.42
N LYS A 418 -38.62 3.85 13.94
CA LYS A 418 -39.45 2.83 13.30
C LYS A 418 -40.91 3.27 13.26
N GLN A 419 -41.50 3.30 12.07
CA GLN A 419 -42.88 3.71 11.85
C GLN A 419 -43.83 2.53 11.66
N ALA A 420 -43.36 1.47 11.01
CA ALA A 420 -44.16 0.29 10.76
C ALA A 420 -43.30 -0.96 10.58
N THR A 421 -43.89 -2.10 10.93
CA THR A 421 -43.46 -3.44 10.57
C THR A 421 -44.64 -4.13 9.90
N GLN A 422 -44.50 -4.51 8.64
CA GLN A 422 -45.48 -5.34 7.95
C GLN A 422 -44.91 -6.74 7.77
N LYS A 423 -45.66 -7.74 8.23
CA LYS A 423 -45.44 -9.14 7.88
C LYS A 423 -46.49 -9.57 6.86
N THR A 424 -46.07 -10.17 5.76
CA THR A 424 -47.02 -10.69 4.75
C THR A 424 -46.98 -12.21 4.71
N GLY A 425 -48.15 -12.85 4.57
CA GLY A 425 -48.24 -14.27 4.25
C GLY A 425 -48.20 -14.54 2.74
N GLY A 426 -47.95 -15.80 2.34
CA GLY A 426 -48.12 -16.27 0.95
C GLY A 426 -46.96 -15.95 -0.02
N ASP A 427 -47.29 -15.90 -1.32
CA ASP A 427 -46.36 -15.76 -2.48
C ASP A 427 -46.02 -14.31 -2.84
N THR A 428 -46.38 -13.34 -1.98
CA THR A 428 -46.11 -11.91 -2.19
C THR A 428 -44.62 -11.59 -2.33
N PHE A 429 -43.78 -12.36 -1.63
CA PHE A 429 -42.33 -12.31 -1.79
C PHE A 429 -41.91 -13.41 -2.78
N PRO A 430 -41.37 -13.06 -3.97
CA PRO A 430 -40.90 -14.08 -4.91
C PRO A 430 -39.78 -14.92 -4.30
N ASN A 431 -39.80 -16.22 -4.59
CA ASN A 431 -38.76 -17.15 -4.15
C ASN A 431 -37.41 -16.77 -4.79
N GLY A 432 -36.33 -16.79 -4.00
CA GLY A 432 -34.96 -16.52 -4.48
C GLY A 432 -34.39 -15.14 -4.13
N GLY A 433 -35.17 -14.29 -3.45
CA GLY A 433 -34.71 -12.97 -3.02
C GLY A 433 -34.91 -11.88 -4.07
N MET A 434 -34.39 -10.69 -3.80
CA MET A 434 -34.42 -9.56 -4.71
C MET A 434 -33.38 -9.73 -5.83
N ASN A 435 -33.79 -9.37 -7.05
CA ASN A 435 -32.94 -9.35 -8.23
C ASN A 435 -32.91 -7.94 -8.84
N LEU A 436 -31.80 -7.22 -8.67
CA LEU A 436 -31.61 -5.85 -9.17
C LEU A 436 -31.45 -5.78 -10.70
N THR A 437 -31.25 -6.92 -11.37
CA THR A 437 -31.13 -7.01 -12.83
C THR A 437 -32.45 -7.31 -13.53
N ASN A 438 -33.49 -7.68 -12.77
CA ASN A 438 -34.81 -7.92 -13.32
C ASN A 438 -35.56 -6.59 -13.54
N LEU A 439 -35.63 -6.14 -14.79
CA LEU A 439 -36.25 -4.87 -15.17
C LEU A 439 -37.74 -5.00 -15.53
N ASN A 440 -38.42 -6.03 -15.02
CA ASN A 440 -39.84 -6.31 -15.29
C ASN A 440 -40.21 -6.39 -16.78
N GLY A 441 -39.33 -6.96 -17.61
CA GLY A 441 -39.56 -7.08 -19.06
C GLY A 441 -39.43 -5.77 -19.86
N ASN A 442 -39.03 -4.66 -19.23
CA ASN A 442 -38.74 -3.39 -19.92
C ASN A 442 -37.29 -2.97 -19.65
N GLU A 443 -36.44 -2.97 -20.67
CA GLU A 443 -35.02 -2.63 -20.51
C GLU A 443 -34.76 -1.20 -20.04
N ASN A 444 -35.77 -0.33 -20.12
CA ASN A 444 -35.68 1.04 -19.62
C ASN A 444 -36.04 1.18 -18.12
N ASN A 445 -36.53 0.12 -17.46
CA ASN A 445 -36.86 0.12 -16.02
C ASN A 445 -35.61 -0.09 -15.16
N LEU A 446 -34.58 0.74 -15.37
CA LEU A 446 -33.40 0.75 -14.51
C LEU A 446 -33.77 1.08 -13.06
N PHE A 447 -32.85 0.84 -12.13
CA PHE A 447 -33.05 1.26 -10.75
C PHE A 447 -33.10 2.78 -10.69
N GLY A 448 -34.27 3.36 -10.44
CA GLY A 448 -34.48 4.80 -10.45
C GLY A 448 -34.39 5.40 -9.05
N ILE A 449 -33.80 6.58 -8.92
CA ILE A 449 -33.83 7.43 -7.73
C ILE A 449 -34.51 8.74 -8.15
N GLY A 450 -35.59 9.11 -7.46
CA GLY A 450 -36.43 10.25 -7.83
C GLY A 450 -37.43 9.98 -8.97
N ARG A 451 -37.23 8.94 -9.81
CA ARG A 451 -38.22 8.49 -10.80
C ARG A 451 -37.89 7.08 -11.32
N ALA A 452 -38.87 6.18 -11.27
CA ALA A 452 -38.77 4.84 -11.89
C ALA A 452 -39.77 4.62 -13.03
N CYS A 453 -40.78 5.48 -13.19
CA CYS A 453 -41.76 5.39 -14.27
C CYS A 453 -42.36 6.75 -14.68
N GLY A 454 -43.15 6.75 -15.76
CA GLY A 454 -43.77 7.95 -16.32
C GLY A 454 -44.68 8.68 -15.33
N GLY A 455 -44.53 10.01 -15.24
CA GLY A 455 -45.41 10.88 -14.45
C GLY A 455 -45.24 10.82 -12.92
N ARG A 456 -44.47 9.87 -12.39
CA ARG A 456 -44.26 9.66 -10.94
C ARG A 456 -42.90 10.16 -10.44
N TYR A 457 -42.50 11.33 -10.89
CA TYR A 457 -41.25 11.97 -10.45
C TYR A 457 -41.39 12.52 -9.03
N MET A 458 -40.27 12.57 -8.30
CA MET A 458 -40.08 13.36 -7.11
C MET A 458 -39.59 14.74 -7.53
N ASN A 459 -40.21 15.80 -7.00
CA ASN A 459 -39.68 17.15 -7.14
C ASN A 459 -39.14 17.60 -5.78
N GLY A 460 -37.83 17.84 -5.73
CA GLY A 460 -37.11 17.94 -4.47
C GLY A 460 -35.61 17.97 -4.65
N ALA A 461 -34.91 17.44 -3.66
CA ALA A 461 -33.47 17.20 -3.70
C ALA A 461 -33.12 15.89 -2.98
N VAL A 462 -32.06 15.21 -3.38
CA VAL A 462 -31.56 14.00 -2.72
C VAL A 462 -30.16 14.27 -2.20
N ARG A 463 -29.85 13.88 -0.96
CA ARG A 463 -28.50 14.07 -0.38
C ARG A 463 -27.68 12.80 -0.52
N TYR A 464 -28.24 11.66 -0.16
CA TYR A 464 -27.57 10.37 -0.34
C TYR A 464 -28.56 9.23 -0.55
N VAL A 465 -28.05 8.14 -1.11
CA VAL A 465 -28.69 6.83 -1.14
C VAL A 465 -27.71 5.78 -0.66
N ARG A 466 -28.16 4.86 0.19
CA ARG A 466 -27.39 3.67 0.60
C ARG A 466 -28.17 2.40 0.39
N MET A 467 -27.45 1.36 -0.01
CA MET A 467 -28.01 0.03 -0.22
C MET A 467 -27.14 -1.00 0.50
N TRP A 468 -27.76 -1.82 1.34
CA TRP A 468 -27.15 -2.93 2.06
C TRP A 468 -27.73 -4.24 1.58
N THR A 469 -26.93 -5.31 1.50
CA THR A 469 -27.39 -6.69 1.24
C THR A 469 -27.66 -7.47 2.52
N ARG A 470 -28.07 -6.75 3.58
CA ARG A 470 -28.51 -7.29 4.87
C ARG A 470 -29.56 -6.40 5.52
N CYS A 471 -30.28 -6.94 6.49
CA CYS A 471 -31.09 -6.13 7.40
C CYS A 471 -30.17 -5.37 8.38
N LEU A 472 -30.32 -4.05 8.46
CA LEU A 472 -29.77 -3.26 9.56
C LEU A 472 -30.66 -3.40 10.80
N SER A 473 -30.06 -3.37 11.98
CA SER A 473 -30.77 -3.33 13.25
C SER A 473 -31.27 -1.93 13.59
N ASP A 474 -32.29 -1.84 14.47
CA ASP A 474 -32.82 -0.57 15.01
C ASP A 474 -31.68 0.31 15.57
N LYS A 475 -30.69 -0.30 16.23
CA LYS A 475 -29.53 0.41 16.77
C LYS A 475 -28.67 1.00 15.66
N GLU A 476 -28.29 0.22 14.65
CA GLU A 476 -27.49 0.71 13.53
C GLU A 476 -28.20 1.84 12.79
N ILE A 477 -29.50 1.70 12.55
CA ILE A 477 -30.31 2.72 11.88
C ILE A 477 -30.30 4.02 12.69
N LYS A 478 -30.46 3.95 14.02
CA LYS A 478 -30.44 5.11 14.91
C LYS A 478 -29.04 5.72 15.07
N ASP A 479 -28.00 4.91 15.12
CA ASP A 479 -26.61 5.37 15.17
C ASP A 479 -26.26 6.14 13.88
N PHE A 480 -26.66 5.61 12.72
CA PHE A 480 -26.53 6.27 11.43
C PHE A 480 -27.44 7.49 11.24
N ASP A 481 -28.45 7.68 12.09
CA ASP A 481 -29.27 8.91 12.05
C ASP A 481 -28.49 10.12 12.57
N ASN A 482 -27.62 9.87 13.55
CA ASN A 482 -26.74 10.87 14.14
C ASN A 482 -25.41 10.99 13.38
N GLN A 483 -25.21 10.19 12.33
CA GLN A 483 -24.00 10.13 11.51
C GLN A 483 -24.36 9.89 10.04
N PRO A 484 -24.36 10.91 9.17
CA PRO A 484 -24.65 10.72 7.75
C PRO A 484 -23.57 9.90 7.02
N TYR A 485 -22.56 9.42 7.74
CA TYR A 485 -21.39 8.71 7.22
C TYR A 485 -21.41 7.25 7.68
N VAL A 486 -21.14 6.36 6.74
CA VAL A 486 -20.82 4.96 7.03
C VAL A 486 -19.45 4.66 6.40
N ASP A 487 -18.68 3.75 7.01
CA ASP A 487 -17.43 3.28 6.40
C ASP A 487 -17.74 2.54 5.08
N PRO A 488 -17.21 2.94 3.91
CA PRO A 488 -17.49 2.30 2.63
C PRO A 488 -16.97 0.85 2.56
N SER A 489 -16.09 0.46 3.49
CA SER A 489 -15.64 -0.92 3.66
C SER A 489 -16.56 -1.75 4.57
N SER A 490 -17.67 -1.17 5.04
CA SER A 490 -18.64 -1.87 5.88
C SER A 490 -19.14 -3.14 5.20
N ALA A 491 -19.14 -4.24 5.96
CA ALA A 491 -19.60 -5.52 5.47
C ALA A 491 -21.03 -5.43 4.92
N ASN A 492 -21.23 -5.98 3.73
CA ASN A 492 -22.51 -6.04 3.02
C ASN A 492 -23.11 -4.67 2.66
N LEU A 493 -22.30 -3.61 2.59
CA LEU A 493 -22.67 -2.38 1.90
C LEU A 493 -22.54 -2.62 0.38
N LEU A 494 -23.66 -2.55 -0.34
CA LEU A 494 -23.69 -2.68 -1.79
C LEU A 494 -23.19 -1.40 -2.48
N GLY A 495 -23.65 -0.26 -2.00
CA GLY A 495 -23.39 1.04 -2.59
C GLY A 495 -23.83 2.17 -1.67
N GLU A 496 -22.97 3.16 -1.49
CA GLU A 496 -23.31 4.46 -0.89
C GLU A 496 -23.03 5.55 -1.91
N TRP A 497 -24.07 6.26 -2.35
CA TRP A 497 -23.97 7.42 -3.21
C TRP A 497 -24.25 8.66 -2.41
N VAL A 498 -23.38 9.64 -2.52
CA VAL A 498 -23.62 10.97 -1.97
C VAL A 498 -23.68 11.96 -3.11
N PHE A 499 -24.78 12.72 -3.14
CA PHE A 499 -25.17 13.58 -4.24
C PHE A 499 -24.93 15.04 -3.89
N GLU A 500 -23.72 15.37 -3.43
CA GLU A 500 -23.36 16.74 -3.09
C GLU A 500 -22.38 17.36 -4.11
N GLY A 501 -22.42 18.69 -4.23
CA GLY A 501 -21.23 19.48 -4.53
C GLY A 501 -20.77 19.61 -5.99
N ASP A 502 -21.53 19.18 -7.00
CA ASP A 502 -21.12 19.33 -8.40
C ASP A 502 -22.25 19.86 -9.30
N PRO A 503 -22.39 21.19 -9.44
CA PRO A 503 -23.34 21.80 -10.36
C PRO A 503 -23.13 21.31 -11.79
N GLY A 504 -24.15 20.69 -12.38
CA GLY A 504 -24.08 20.16 -13.74
C GLY A 504 -23.50 18.75 -13.83
N ALA A 505 -23.42 18.00 -12.73
CA ALA A 505 -22.98 16.62 -12.74
C ALA A 505 -23.84 15.74 -13.67
N SER A 506 -23.18 14.90 -14.49
CA SER A 506 -23.86 13.94 -15.38
C SER A 506 -24.00 12.54 -14.77
N SER A 507 -23.27 12.26 -13.69
CA SER A 507 -23.35 11.00 -12.95
C SER A 507 -22.68 11.12 -11.59
N PHE A 508 -23.02 10.23 -10.67
CA PHE A 508 -22.41 10.11 -9.34
C PHE A 508 -21.93 8.67 -9.12
N SER A 509 -20.68 8.48 -8.70
CA SER A 509 -20.15 7.17 -8.35
C SER A 509 -20.46 6.83 -6.88
N ALA A 510 -20.73 5.56 -6.59
CA ALA A 510 -20.76 5.08 -5.22
C ALA A 510 -19.37 5.23 -4.56
N LEU A 511 -19.31 5.34 -3.24
CA LEU A 511 -18.09 5.53 -2.45
C LEU A 511 -17.31 4.22 -2.20
N ASN A 512 -17.91 3.07 -2.51
CA ASN A 512 -17.34 1.75 -2.35
C ASN A 512 -17.27 0.98 -3.67
N GLU A 513 -16.30 0.07 -3.77
CA GLU A 513 -16.20 -0.92 -4.84
C GLU A 513 -17.53 -1.70 -4.99
N PRO A 514 -18.03 -1.93 -6.22
CA PRO A 514 -17.36 -1.71 -7.52
C PRO A 514 -17.57 -0.32 -8.12
N TYR A 515 -17.89 0.70 -7.31
CA TYR A 515 -18.15 2.09 -7.74
C TYR A 515 -19.28 2.20 -8.76
N PHE A 516 -20.44 1.62 -8.43
CA PHE A 516 -21.65 1.75 -9.23
C PHE A 516 -21.95 3.21 -9.55
N LYS A 517 -22.28 3.51 -10.82
CA LYS A 517 -22.62 4.85 -11.26
C LYS A 517 -24.14 5.05 -11.29
N ALA A 518 -24.59 6.12 -10.65
CA ALA A 518 -25.92 6.68 -10.80
C ALA A 518 -25.87 7.78 -11.88
N PHE A 519 -26.46 7.54 -13.04
CA PHE A 519 -26.45 8.48 -14.17
C PHE A 519 -27.64 9.43 -14.10
N VAL A 520 -27.41 10.70 -14.42
CA VAL A 520 -28.49 11.67 -14.60
C VAL A 520 -29.27 11.34 -15.86
N GLN A 521 -30.60 11.41 -15.75
CA GLN A 521 -31.55 11.10 -16.81
C GLN A 521 -32.53 12.25 -16.97
N GLY A 522 -32.95 12.50 -18.22
CA GLY A 522 -33.93 13.53 -18.57
C GLY A 522 -33.40 14.96 -18.49
N GLY A 523 -34.13 15.90 -19.13
CA GLY A 523 -33.72 17.30 -19.30
C GLY A 523 -32.44 17.48 -20.13
N ASP A 524 -32.08 18.73 -20.41
CA ASP A 524 -30.77 19.07 -20.97
C ASP A 524 -29.77 19.40 -19.83
N GLY A 525 -28.50 18.99 -20.01
CA GLY A 525 -27.42 19.22 -19.03
C GLY A 525 -27.48 18.33 -17.78
N GLY A 526 -26.48 18.44 -16.89
CA GLY A 526 -26.42 17.67 -15.65
C GLY A 526 -27.36 18.16 -14.55
N ILE A 527 -27.31 17.57 -13.36
CA ILE A 527 -28.08 18.01 -12.19
C ILE A 527 -27.33 19.10 -11.43
N ASP A 528 -28.05 20.16 -11.05
CA ASP A 528 -27.51 21.25 -10.23
C ASP A 528 -27.47 20.87 -8.74
N ALA A 529 -26.57 21.53 -8.01
CA ALA A 529 -26.56 21.47 -6.56
C ALA A 529 -27.80 22.18 -5.98
N TYR A 530 -28.41 21.58 -4.96
CA TYR A 530 -29.46 22.20 -4.16
C TYR A 530 -28.85 23.04 -3.05
N GLU A 531 -28.52 24.29 -3.35
CA GLU A 531 -28.18 25.27 -2.34
C GLU A 531 -29.42 25.54 -1.48
N THR A 532 -29.30 25.36 -0.16
CA THR A 532 -30.36 25.80 0.76
C THR A 532 -30.64 27.27 0.51
N PRO A 533 -31.89 27.71 0.23
CA PRO A 533 -32.19 29.13 0.29
C PRO A 533 -31.88 29.57 1.71
N ASN A 534 -30.99 30.56 1.82
CA ASN A 534 -30.49 31.17 3.05
C ASN A 534 -31.49 31.08 4.23
N PHE A 535 -31.04 30.50 5.34
CA PHE A 535 -31.63 30.78 6.65
C PHE A 535 -31.09 32.09 7.19
#